data_AF-A0A7L4NHL9-F1
#
_entry.id   AF-A0A7L4NHL9-F1
#
_cell.length_a   1.000
_cell.length_b   1.000
_cell.length_c   1.000
_cell.angle_alpha   90.00
_cell.angle_beta   90.00
_cell.angle_gamma   90.00
#
_symmetry.space_group_name_H-M   'P 1'
#
loop_
_entity.id
_entity.type
_entity.pdbx_description
1 polymer ?
#
loop_
_entity_poly.entity_id
_entity_poly.type
_entity_poly.pdbx_seq_one_letter_code
_entity_poly.pdbx_strand_id
1 'polypeptide(L)'
;LGSNSAETDSQTEWTDVQKKIIPWKNSAPSLDLEMVFQDRAAKLGKSNSRLIVVASLIDKPTNLGGLCRTSEIFGASALVVGNLHSIQDKQFQHLSVSAEQWLPLVEVNGNILI
;
A
#
# COMPACT_ATOMS: atom_id res chain seq x y z
N LEU A 1 -25.58 -60.90 14.58
CA LEU A 1 -25.20 -59.52 14.97
C LEU A 1 -23.81 -59.59 15.57
N GLY A 2 -22.83 -58.96 14.93
CA GLY A 2 -21.41 -58.98 15.34
C GLY A 2 -20.49 -59.15 14.14
N SER A 3 -20.36 -58.11 13.32
CA SER A 3 -19.40 -58.02 12.22
C SER A 3 -18.01 -57.71 12.76
N ASN A 4 -17.05 -58.60 12.53
CA ASN A 4 -15.64 -58.38 12.84
C ASN A 4 -14.96 -57.56 11.74
N SER A 5 -14.24 -56.55 12.21
CA SER A 5 -13.37 -55.64 11.47
C SER A 5 -12.19 -56.40 10.86
N ALA A 6 -11.87 -56.14 9.60
CA ALA A 6 -10.61 -56.52 8.97
C ALA A 6 -10.00 -55.28 8.31
N GLU A 7 -8.77 -55.01 8.70
CA GLU A 7 -7.94 -53.87 8.38
C GLU A 7 -7.59 -53.81 6.89
N THR A 8 -7.56 -52.60 6.33
CA THR A 8 -6.70 -52.31 5.17
C THR A 8 -5.92 -51.03 5.45
N ASP A 9 -4.66 -51.30 5.76
CA ASP A 9 -3.55 -50.39 5.90
C ASP A 9 -3.37 -49.56 4.62
N SER A 10 -3.47 -48.24 4.73
CA SER A 10 -3.02 -47.32 3.69
C SER A 10 -2.42 -46.07 4.34
N GLN A 11 -1.35 -46.30 5.11
CA GLN A 11 -0.37 -45.27 5.45
C GLN A 11 0.07 -44.60 4.15
N THR A 12 -0.47 -43.42 3.88
CA THR A 12 -0.05 -42.60 2.74
C THR A 12 1.30 -42.02 3.13
N GLU A 13 2.37 -42.54 2.53
CA GLU A 13 3.74 -42.07 2.72
C GLU A 13 3.83 -40.59 2.28
N TRP A 14 3.89 -39.68 3.25
CA TRP A 14 4.14 -38.26 2.98
C TRP A 14 5.61 -38.10 2.60
N THR A 15 5.90 -38.13 1.31
CA THR A 15 7.20 -37.68 0.79
C THR A 15 7.23 -36.15 0.79
N ASP A 16 8.27 -35.58 1.38
CA ASP A 16 8.50 -34.13 1.43
C ASP A 16 8.94 -33.63 0.04
N VAL A 17 7.95 -33.42 -0.83
CA VAL A 17 8.17 -32.86 -2.17
C VAL A 17 8.09 -31.34 -2.10
N GLN A 18 9.23 -30.69 -2.34
CA GLN A 18 9.31 -29.24 -2.53
C GLN A 18 8.44 -28.81 -3.72
N LYS A 19 7.28 -28.22 -3.43
CA LYS A 19 6.38 -27.69 -4.47
C LYS A 19 6.91 -26.37 -5.00
N LYS A 20 6.92 -26.24 -6.33
CA LYS A 20 7.28 -25.00 -7.02
C LYS A 20 6.38 -23.85 -6.54
N ILE A 21 6.99 -22.77 -6.04
CA ILE A 21 6.27 -21.54 -5.72
C ILE A 21 5.66 -21.02 -7.03
N ILE A 22 4.34 -20.92 -7.07
CA ILE A 22 3.64 -20.27 -8.19
C ILE A 22 3.36 -18.83 -7.75
N PRO A 23 3.97 -17.83 -8.41
CA PRO A 23 3.61 -16.43 -8.19
C PRO A 23 2.12 -16.26 -8.41
N TRP A 24 1.46 -15.52 -7.52
CA TRP A 24 0.00 -15.41 -7.49
C TRP A 24 -0.55 -15.16 -8.90
N LYS A 25 -1.43 -16.06 -9.33
CA LYS A 25 -2.02 -16.09 -10.68
C LYS A 25 -2.58 -14.72 -11.06
N ASN A 26 -2.24 -14.28 -12.27
CA ASN A 26 -2.77 -13.13 -13.01
C ASN A 26 -4.31 -13.13 -13.12
N SER A 27 -5.01 -12.88 -12.02
CA SER A 27 -6.44 -12.57 -12.02
C SER A 27 -6.65 -11.24 -11.31
N ALA A 28 -6.22 -10.17 -11.97
CA ALA A 28 -6.76 -8.85 -11.70
C ALA A 28 -7.75 -8.54 -12.83
N PRO A 29 -9.07 -8.56 -12.56
CA PRO A 29 -9.98 -7.72 -13.32
C PRO A 29 -9.48 -6.29 -13.11
N SER A 30 -9.17 -5.60 -14.20
CA SER A 30 -9.00 -4.16 -14.23
C SER A 30 -10.30 -3.53 -13.73
N LEU A 31 -10.36 -3.11 -12.47
CA LEU A 31 -11.40 -2.29 -11.83
C LEU A 31 -11.37 -2.66 -10.34
N ASP A 32 -10.35 -2.24 -9.60
CA ASP A 32 -10.49 -1.70 -8.23
C ASP A 32 -9.13 -1.44 -7.56
N LEU A 33 -8.30 -0.58 -8.14
CA LEU A 33 -7.04 -0.22 -7.51
C LEU A 33 -7.29 0.46 -6.13
N GLU A 34 -8.41 1.17 -5.99
CA GLU A 34 -8.87 1.80 -4.74
C GLU A 34 -9.25 0.78 -3.66
N MET A 35 -10.05 -0.27 -3.97
CA MET A 35 -10.36 -1.31 -2.98
C MET A 35 -9.12 -2.11 -2.56
N VAL A 36 -8.12 -2.29 -3.43
CA VAL A 36 -6.87 -2.98 -3.04
C VAL A 36 -6.08 -2.17 -2.01
N PHE A 37 -6.08 -0.84 -2.06
CA PHE A 37 -5.46 -0.01 -1.03
C PHE A 37 -6.22 -0.08 0.30
N GLN A 38 -7.56 -0.04 0.26
CA GLN A 38 -8.42 -0.17 1.45
C GLN A 38 -8.26 -1.55 2.12
N ASP A 39 -8.18 -2.62 1.32
CA ASP A 39 -8.04 -3.99 1.82
C ASP A 39 -6.64 -4.25 2.43
N ARG A 40 -5.59 -3.59 1.92
CA ARG A 40 -4.25 -3.61 2.53
C ARG A 40 -4.20 -2.90 3.89
N ALA A 41 -4.91 -1.77 4.03
CA ALA A 41 -5.00 -1.05 5.30
C ALA A 41 -5.79 -1.86 6.36
N ALA A 42 -6.91 -2.48 5.95
CA ALA A 42 -7.75 -3.30 6.81
C ALA A 42 -7.07 -4.61 7.26
N LYS A 43 -6.33 -5.29 6.38
CA LYS A 43 -5.63 -6.56 6.70
C LYS A 43 -4.43 -6.41 7.63
N LEU A 44 -3.93 -5.19 7.84
CA LEU A 44 -2.78 -4.91 8.72
C LEU A 44 -3.19 -4.38 10.11
N GLY A 45 -4.48 -4.27 10.41
CA GLY A 45 -4.95 -3.69 11.68
C GLY A 45 -4.65 -2.18 11.80
N LYS A 46 -4.41 -1.50 10.67
CA LYS A 46 -4.15 -0.05 10.65
C LYS A 46 -5.49 0.67 10.74
N SER A 47 -5.80 1.26 11.89
CA SER A 47 -6.85 2.27 11.98
C SER A 47 -6.60 3.33 10.91
N ASN A 48 -7.53 3.55 9.98
CA ASN A 48 -7.45 4.64 8.99
C ASN A 48 -7.06 5.93 9.72
N SER A 49 -5.82 6.38 9.56
CA SER A 49 -5.38 7.59 10.25
C SER A 49 -6.22 8.76 9.76
N ARG A 50 -6.52 9.70 10.66
CA ARG A 50 -7.24 10.93 10.31
C ARG A 50 -6.29 12.11 10.14
N LEU A 51 -4.99 11.85 10.05
CA LEU A 51 -3.97 12.89 9.98
C LEU A 51 -3.81 13.36 8.54
N ILE A 52 -4.19 14.61 8.28
CA ILE A 52 -3.90 15.32 7.03
C ILE A 52 -2.71 16.24 7.28
N VAL A 53 -1.68 16.12 6.46
CA VAL A 53 -0.52 17.02 6.50
C VAL A 53 -0.69 18.08 5.43
N VAL A 54 -0.74 19.36 5.82
CA VAL A 54 -0.89 20.48 4.87
C VAL A 54 0.45 21.16 4.68
N ALA A 55 1.04 20.98 3.50
CA ALA A 55 2.35 21.49 3.10
C ALA A 55 2.25 22.50 1.93
N SER A 56 1.08 23.13 1.73
CA SER A 56 0.84 24.06 0.61
C SER A 56 1.69 25.32 0.65
N LEU A 57 2.27 25.65 1.80
CA LEU A 57 3.17 26.81 1.99
C LEU A 57 4.66 26.44 1.86
N ILE A 58 4.98 25.23 1.41
CA ILE A 58 6.35 24.74 1.28
C ILE A 58 6.72 24.66 -0.20
N ASP A 59 7.69 25.49 -0.60
CA ASP A 59 8.13 25.54 -2.01
C ASP A 59 9.29 24.59 -2.32
N LYS A 60 10.09 24.22 -1.31
CA LYS A 60 11.32 23.44 -1.52
C LYS A 60 11.00 21.96 -1.82
N PRO A 61 11.34 21.43 -3.02
CA PRO A 61 11.04 20.03 -3.38
C PRO A 61 11.65 19.00 -2.42
N THR A 62 12.84 19.27 -1.88
CA THR A 62 13.50 18.39 -0.90
C THR A 62 12.70 18.25 0.39
N ASN A 63 12.12 19.35 0.89
CA ASN A 63 11.29 19.34 2.09
C ASN A 63 9.98 18.58 1.83
N LEU A 64 9.36 18.82 0.68
CA LEU A 64 8.15 18.10 0.26
C LEU A 64 8.41 16.59 0.10
N GLY A 65 9.55 16.20 -0.48
CA GLY A 65 9.91 14.78 -0.62
C GLY A 65 10.14 14.10 0.74
N GLY A 66 10.85 14.78 1.65
CA GLY A 66 11.02 14.29 3.02
C GLY A 66 9.70 14.17 3.77
N LEU A 67 8.84 15.19 3.70
CA LEU A 67 7.50 15.16 4.28
C LEU A 67 6.61 14.08 3.67
N CYS A 68 6.69 13.84 2.37
CA CYS A 68 5.98 12.77 1.69
C CYS A 68 6.37 11.40 2.25
N ARG A 69 7.67 11.11 2.35
CA ARG A 69 8.17 9.86 2.95
C ARG A 69 7.74 9.71 4.40
N THR A 70 7.90 10.75 5.21
CA THR A 70 7.51 10.73 6.62
C THR A 70 6.01 10.50 6.78
N SER A 71 5.20 11.17 5.97
CA SER A 71 3.73 11.06 6.01
C SER A 71 3.25 9.66 5.60
N GLU A 72 3.90 9.04 4.62
CA GLU A 72 3.63 7.65 4.22
C GLU A 72 3.95 6.67 5.36
N ILE A 73 5.14 6.77 5.97
CA ILE A 73 5.57 5.89 7.06
C ILE A 73 4.61 5.95 8.26
N PHE A 74 4.15 7.15 8.61
CA PHE A 74 3.19 7.36 9.70
C PHE A 74 1.75 7.05 9.30
N GLY A 75 1.50 6.70 8.03
CA GLY A 75 0.19 6.35 7.51
C GLY A 75 -0.79 7.52 7.50
N ALA A 76 -0.31 8.75 7.26
CA ALA A 76 -1.15 9.93 7.08
C ALA A 76 -2.22 9.68 6.00
N SER A 77 -3.39 10.27 6.15
CA SER A 77 -4.48 10.08 5.18
C SER A 77 -4.24 10.81 3.86
N ALA A 78 -3.56 11.96 3.91
CA ALA A 78 -3.18 12.73 2.73
C ALA A 78 -2.05 13.73 3.04
N LEU A 79 -1.28 14.05 2.01
CA LEU A 79 -0.37 15.19 1.98
C LEU A 79 -0.89 16.23 0.98
N VAL A 80 -1.21 17.42 1.47
CA VAL A 80 -1.67 18.54 0.65
C VAL A 80 -0.47 19.38 0.24
N VAL A 81 -0.34 19.67 -1.05
CA VAL A 81 0.75 20.49 -1.63
C VAL A 81 0.18 21.67 -2.42
N GLY A 82 0.98 22.71 -2.59
CA GLY A 82 0.56 23.91 -3.34
C GLY A 82 0.60 23.70 -4.85
N ASN A 83 1.44 22.77 -5.32
CA ASN A 83 1.60 22.44 -6.73
C ASN A 83 2.10 20.99 -6.88
N LEU A 84 1.39 20.13 -7.61
CA LEU A 84 1.80 18.74 -7.85
C LEU A 84 3.01 18.62 -8.77
N HIS A 85 3.39 19.68 -9.49
CA HIS A 85 4.60 19.69 -10.32
C HIS A 85 5.85 19.35 -9.50
N SER A 86 5.88 19.70 -8.22
CA SER A 86 6.99 19.38 -7.30
C SER A 86 7.25 17.87 -7.17
N ILE A 87 6.26 17.00 -7.46
CA ILE A 87 6.43 15.53 -7.40
C ILE A 87 7.29 15.01 -8.56
N GLN A 88 7.31 15.73 -9.69
CA GLN A 88 8.13 15.36 -10.85
C GLN A 88 9.59 15.79 -10.69
N ASP A 89 9.90 16.59 -9.66
CA ASP A 89 11.25 17.05 -9.38
C ASP A 89 12.14 15.90 -8.90
N LYS A 90 13.36 15.81 -9.44
CA LYS A 90 14.31 14.75 -9.08
C LYS A 90 14.74 14.78 -7.61
N GLN A 91 14.82 15.97 -7.02
CA GLN A 91 15.16 16.15 -5.61
C GLN A 91 14.03 15.68 -4.70
N PHE A 92 12.77 15.93 -5.10
CA PHE A 92 11.61 15.36 -4.42
C PHE A 92 11.68 13.83 -4.45
N GLN A 93 11.81 13.24 -5.65
CA GLN A 93 11.82 11.78 -5.85
C GLN A 93 12.98 11.09 -5.09
N HIS A 94 14.14 11.74 -5.04
CA HIS A 94 15.29 11.22 -4.28
C HIS A 94 14.99 11.09 -2.78
N LEU A 95 14.19 12.01 -2.22
CA LEU A 95 13.85 12.03 -0.80
C LEU A 95 12.58 11.23 -0.50
N SER A 96 11.58 11.27 -1.38
CA SER A 96 10.30 10.58 -1.21
C SER A 96 10.45 9.07 -1.36
N VAL A 97 11.45 8.59 -2.11
CA VAL A 97 11.73 7.15 -2.35
C VAL A 97 10.47 6.37 -2.76
N SER A 98 9.68 6.96 -3.67
CA SER A 98 8.42 6.43 -4.19
C SER A 98 7.23 6.45 -3.21
N ALA A 99 7.35 7.14 -2.07
CA ALA A 99 6.24 7.31 -1.12
C ALA A 99 5.00 7.96 -1.75
N GLU A 100 5.17 8.79 -2.77
CA GLU A 100 4.07 9.42 -3.50
C GLU A 100 3.15 8.44 -4.24
N GLN A 101 3.59 7.20 -4.45
CA GLN A 101 2.77 6.14 -5.05
C GLN A 101 1.84 5.45 -4.03
N TRP A 102 2.08 5.69 -2.74
CA TRP A 102 1.40 5.03 -1.62
C TRP A 102 0.62 5.99 -0.72
N LEU A 103 0.95 7.28 -0.77
CA LEU A 103 0.31 8.34 -0.01
C LEU A 103 -0.52 9.24 -0.93
N PRO A 104 -1.83 9.42 -0.66
CA PRO A 104 -2.65 10.37 -1.41
C PRO A 104 -2.08 11.79 -1.35
N LEU A 105 -1.83 12.39 -2.52
CA LEU A 105 -1.38 13.77 -2.67
C LEU A 105 -2.50 14.62 -3.26
N VAL A 106 -2.75 15.77 -2.64
CA VAL A 106 -3.82 16.69 -3.05
C VAL A 106 -3.22 18.05 -3.34
N GLU A 107 -3.52 18.60 -4.52
CA GLU A 107 -3.16 19.99 -4.83
C GLU A 107 -4.21 20.96 -4.27
N VAL A 108 -3.76 22.05 -3.67
CA VAL A 108 -4.62 23.21 -3.38
C VAL A 108 -4.03 24.43 -4.07
N ASN A 109 -4.80 24.95 -5.02
CA ASN A 109 -4.42 26.13 -5.78
C ASN A 109 -4.67 27.39 -4.94
N GLY A 110 -3.68 28.27 -4.81
CA GLY A 110 -3.77 29.49 -4.00
C GLY A 110 -4.91 30.44 -4.42
N ASN A 111 -5.40 30.30 -5.66
CA ASN A 111 -6.51 31.09 -6.20
C ASN A 111 -7.89 30.75 -5.62
N ILE A 112 -8.01 29.70 -4.79
CA ILE A 112 -9.29 29.27 -4.19
C ILE A 112 -9.53 29.92 -2.81
N LEU A 113 -8.57 30.68 -2.27
CA LEU A 113 -8.64 31.24 -0.91
C LEU A 113 -8.70 32.77 -0.81
N ILE A 114 -9.05 33.50 -1.88
CA ILE A 114 -9.20 34.97 -1.84
C ILE A 114 -10.43 35.44 -2.60
#